data_AF-A0A7K7AVR3-F1
#
_entry.id   AF-A0A7K7AVR3-F1
#
_cell.length_a   1.000
_cell.length_b   1.000
_cell.length_c   1.000
_cell.angle_alpha   90.00
_cell.angle_beta   90.00
_cell.angle_gamma   90.00
#
_symmetry.space_group_name_H-M   'P 1'
#
loop_
_entity.id
_entity.type
_entity.pdbx_description
1 polymer ?
#
loop_
_entity_poly.entity_id
_entity_poly.type
_entity_poly.pdbx_seq_one_letter_code
_entity_poly.pdbx_strand_id
1 'polypeptide(L)'
;DSKLRHVEKDVLIPQIMREKAKELCSDKVQAFTKCCKETGLLMVVKCRPENTALKDCLVSYYQDPAFYEECKAEYLKQREEYRATGIKKIKKKLPSNV
;
A
#
# COMPACT_ATOMS: atom_id res chain seq x y z
N ASP A 1 12.68 6.85 -20.61
CA ASP A 1 12.94 5.40 -20.56
C ASP A 1 11.72 4.72 -19.95
N SER A 2 10.85 4.18 -20.80
CA SER A 2 9.51 3.71 -20.41
C SER A 2 9.47 2.19 -20.14
N LYS A 3 10.60 1.49 -20.28
CA LYS A 3 10.67 0.05 -20.01
C LYS A 3 10.81 -0.20 -18.51
N LEU A 4 9.85 -0.96 -17.98
CA LEU A 4 9.86 -1.45 -16.60
C LEU A 4 10.47 -2.84 -16.54
N ARG A 5 11.34 -3.06 -15.56
CA ARG A 5 11.87 -4.39 -15.19
C ARG A 5 10.82 -5.17 -14.40
N HIS A 6 10.98 -6.50 -14.34
CA HIS A 6 10.09 -7.38 -13.58
C HIS A 6 9.94 -6.92 -12.12
N VAL A 7 11.05 -6.58 -11.45
CA VAL A 7 11.03 -6.05 -10.07
C VAL A 7 10.25 -4.74 -9.96
N GLU A 8 10.30 -3.88 -10.98
CA GLU A 8 9.60 -2.60 -10.95
C GLU A 8 8.09 -2.79 -11.09
N LYS A 9 7.70 -3.66 -12.02
CA LYS A 9 6.31 -4.00 -12.31
C LYS A 9 5.64 -4.79 -11.19
N ASP A 10 6.33 -5.77 -10.64
CA ASP A 10 5.71 -6.78 -9.76
C ASP A 10 6.02 -6.57 -8.27
N VAL A 11 6.96 -5.66 -7.94
CA VAL A 11 7.31 -5.35 -6.54
C VAL A 11 7.22 -3.86 -6.24
N LEU A 12 7.94 -3.00 -6.98
CA LEU A 12 8.07 -1.58 -6.59
C LEU A 12 6.79 -0.77 -6.81
N ILE A 13 6.13 -0.92 -7.96
CA ILE A 13 4.84 -0.27 -8.23
C ILE A 13 3.75 -0.81 -7.30
N PRO A 14 3.57 -2.14 -7.13
CA PRO A 14 2.63 -2.68 -6.16
C PRO A 14 2.89 -2.22 -4.71
N GLN A 15 4.15 -1.97 -4.35
CA GLN A 15 4.46 -1.41 -3.04
C GLN A 15 3.97 0.04 -2.90
N ILE A 16 4.12 0.89 -3.93
CA ILE A 16 3.57 2.26 -3.94
C ILE A 16 2.05 2.21 -3.86
N MET A 17 1.41 1.34 -4.66
CA MET A 17 -0.03 1.12 -4.62
C MET A 17 -0.51 0.75 -3.21
N ARG A 18 0.21 -0.16 -2.53
CA ARG A 18 -0.12 -0.59 -1.17
C ARG A 18 -0.08 0.57 -0.18
N GLU A 19 0.97 1.38 -0.24
CA GLU A 19 1.18 2.52 0.67
C GLU A 19 0.06 3.55 0.46
N LYS A 20 -0.22 3.94 -0.78
CA LYS A 20 -1.33 4.85 -1.11
C LYS A 20 -2.70 4.29 -0.75
N ALA A 21 -2.98 3.04 -1.09
CA ALA A 21 -4.28 2.41 -0.79
C ALA A 21 -4.53 2.34 0.73
N LYS A 22 -3.48 2.17 1.55
CA LYS A 22 -3.61 2.24 3.01
C LYS A 22 -3.95 3.63 3.53
N GLU A 23 -3.42 4.68 2.90
CA GLU A 23 -3.77 6.07 3.24
C GLU A 23 -5.22 6.39 2.84
N LEU A 24 -5.66 5.93 1.66
CA LEU A 24 -7.03 6.08 1.19
C LEU A 24 -8.04 5.29 2.04
N CYS A 25 -7.71 4.06 2.42
CA CYS A 25 -8.52 3.21 3.31
C CYS A 25 -8.22 3.47 4.81
N SER A 26 -7.71 4.65 5.18
CA SER A 26 -7.25 4.93 6.54
C SER A 26 -8.34 4.79 7.61
N ASP A 27 -9.60 5.06 7.27
CA ASP A 27 -10.77 4.84 8.13
C ASP A 27 -10.95 3.34 8.45
N LYS A 28 -10.82 2.47 7.45
CA LYS A 28 -10.90 1.00 7.63
C LYS A 28 -9.70 0.47 8.41
N VAL A 29 -8.52 1.03 8.16
CA VAL A 29 -7.31 0.72 8.94
C VAL A 29 -7.50 1.07 10.41
N GLN A 30 -8.07 2.24 10.71
CA GLN A 30 -8.34 2.66 12.08
C GLN A 30 -9.40 1.78 12.75
N ALA A 31 -10.49 1.45 12.06
CA ALA A 31 -11.52 0.55 12.58
C ALA A 31 -10.97 -0.84 12.91
N PHE A 32 -10.20 -1.43 11.98
CA PHE A 32 -9.53 -2.71 12.21
C PHE A 32 -8.53 -2.61 13.38
N THR A 33 -7.69 -1.58 13.40
CA THR A 33 -6.71 -1.38 14.48
C THR A 33 -7.38 -1.22 15.85
N LYS A 34 -8.51 -0.51 15.91
CA LYS A 34 -9.31 -0.36 17.12
C LYS A 34 -9.85 -1.72 17.58
N CYS A 35 -10.46 -2.49 16.70
CA CYS A 35 -10.95 -3.83 17.04
C CYS A 35 -9.82 -4.74 17.54
N CYS A 36 -8.66 -4.72 16.88
CA CYS A 36 -7.49 -5.51 17.30
C CYS A 36 -7.03 -5.16 18.71
N LYS A 37 -6.98 -3.86 19.04
CA LYS A 37 -6.60 -3.39 20.38
C LYS A 37 -7.60 -3.80 21.46
N GLU A 38 -8.90 -3.80 21.14
CA GLU A 38 -9.96 -4.13 22.11
C GLU A 38 -10.11 -5.64 22.33
N THR A 39 -9.87 -6.46 21.31
CA THR A 39 -10.13 -7.91 21.35
C THR A 39 -8.88 -8.75 21.64
N GLY A 40 -7.68 -8.19 21.48
CA GLY A 40 -6.42 -8.85 21.75
C GLY A 40 -6.30 -10.18 21.01
N LEU A 41 -6.05 -11.27 21.73
CA LEU A 41 -5.88 -12.63 21.17
C LEU A 41 -7.11 -13.13 20.38
N LEU A 42 -8.31 -12.60 20.64
CA LEU A 42 -9.53 -13.02 19.95
C LEU A 42 -9.79 -12.27 18.62
N MET A 43 -8.88 -11.38 18.20
CA MET A 43 -9.04 -10.53 17.02
C MET A 43 -9.32 -11.30 15.72
N VAL A 44 -8.70 -12.47 15.52
CA VAL A 44 -8.84 -13.26 14.27
C VAL A 44 -10.27 -13.77 14.06
N VAL A 45 -11.03 -13.88 15.14
CA VAL A 45 -12.44 -14.28 15.10
C VAL A 45 -13.35 -13.06 15.17
N LYS A 46 -13.11 -12.15 16.12
CA LYS A 46 -13.99 -11.01 16.38
C LYS A 46 -13.86 -9.87 15.36
N CYS A 47 -12.67 -9.64 14.82
CA CYS A 47 -12.39 -8.54 13.88
C CYS A 47 -12.47 -8.95 12.40
N ARG A 48 -13.11 -10.09 12.10
CA ARG A 48 -13.37 -10.53 10.73
C ARG A 48 -14.14 -9.52 9.90
N PRO A 49 -15.20 -8.83 10.40
CA PRO A 49 -15.93 -7.88 9.57
C PRO A 49 -15.07 -6.65 9.22
N GLU A 50 -14.31 -6.09 10.17
CA GLU A 50 -13.40 -4.97 9.93
C GLU A 50 -12.27 -5.36 8.98
N ASN A 51 -11.72 -6.57 9.13
CA ASN A 51 -10.71 -7.08 8.23
C ASN A 51 -11.24 -7.28 6.80
N THR A 52 -12.48 -7.75 6.66
CA THR A 52 -13.12 -7.92 5.35
C THR A 52 -13.33 -6.56 4.70
N ALA A 53 -13.89 -5.59 5.44
CA ALA A 53 -14.06 -4.22 4.94
C ALA A 53 -12.74 -3.55 4.53
N LEU A 54 -11.67 -3.75 5.31
CA LEU A 54 -10.33 -3.27 4.95
C LEU A 54 -9.80 -3.97 3.70
N LYS A 55 -9.94 -5.29 3.61
CA LYS A 55 -9.51 -6.07 2.46
C LYS A 55 -10.24 -5.63 1.19
N ASP A 56 -11.56 -5.48 1.26
CA ASP A 56 -12.38 -5.09 0.11
C ASP A 56 -12.01 -3.70 -0.39
N CYS A 57 -11.76 -2.75 0.53
CA CYS A 57 -11.25 -1.43 0.19
C CYS A 57 -9.89 -1.49 -0.51
N LEU A 58 -8.95 -2.31 -0.02
CA LEU A 58 -7.63 -2.43 -0.66
C LEU A 58 -7.74 -3.10 -2.03
N VAL A 59 -8.54 -4.15 -2.16
CA VAL A 59 -8.71 -4.92 -3.40
C VAL A 59 -9.31 -4.06 -4.51
N SER A 60 -10.26 -3.16 -4.19
CA SER A 60 -10.83 -2.27 -5.20
C SER A 60 -9.76 -1.39 -5.86
N TYR A 61 -8.82 -0.86 -5.09
CA TYR A 61 -7.70 -0.07 -5.63
C TYR A 61 -6.69 -0.92 -6.41
N TYR A 62 -6.43 -2.17 -6.01
CA TYR A 62 -5.55 -3.06 -6.79
C TYR A 62 -6.15 -3.48 -8.13
N GLN A 63 -7.48 -3.54 -8.21
CA GLN A 63 -8.19 -3.88 -9.45
C GLN A 63 -8.38 -2.68 -10.38
N ASP A 64 -8.17 -1.46 -9.89
CA ASP A 64 -8.31 -0.24 -10.67
C ASP A 64 -7.07 0.01 -11.57
N PRO A 65 -7.21 -0.06 -12.92
CA PRO A 65 -6.11 0.22 -13.83
C PRO A 65 -5.66 1.69 -13.79
N ALA A 66 -6.57 2.63 -13.49
CA ALA A 66 -6.23 4.04 -13.40
C ALA A 66 -5.29 4.30 -12.22
N PHE A 67 -5.58 3.69 -11.07
CA PHE A 67 -4.72 3.75 -9.90
C PHE A 67 -3.33 3.14 -10.14
N TYR A 68 -3.26 2.03 -10.90
CA TYR A 68 -1.98 1.45 -11.31
C TYR A 68 -1.14 2.42 -12.15
N GLU A 69 -1.74 3.07 -13.16
CA GLU A 69 -1.03 4.02 -14.01
C GLU A 69 -0.56 5.27 -13.24
N GLU A 70 -1.35 5.75 -12.28
CA GLU A 70 -0.93 6.83 -11.37
C GLU A 70 0.31 6.43 -10.55
N CYS A 71 0.27 5.25 -9.91
CA CYS A 71 1.38 4.73 -9.12
C CYS A 71 2.63 4.47 -9.97
N LYS A 72 2.45 4.05 -11.22
CA LYS A 72 3.52 3.85 -12.21
C LYS A 72 4.14 5.17 -12.64
N ALA A 73 3.35 6.21 -12.89
CA ALA A 73 3.86 7.55 -13.22
C ALA A 73 4.71 8.10 -12.06
N GLU A 74 4.23 7.92 -10.83
CA GLU A 74 4.99 8.31 -9.64
C GLU A 74 6.29 7.52 -9.48
N TYR A 75 6.26 6.21 -9.70
CA TYR A 75 7.46 5.39 -9.71
C TYR A 75 8.50 5.87 -10.74
N LEU A 76 8.07 6.18 -11.96
CA LEU A 76 8.95 6.67 -13.02
C LEU A 76 9.60 8.00 -12.64
N LYS A 77 8.84 8.91 -12.03
CA LYS A 77 9.37 10.18 -11.50
C LYS A 77 10.43 9.93 -10.41
N GLN A 78 10.15 9.05 -9.44
CA GLN A 78 11.13 8.69 -8.40
C GLN A 78 12.40 8.06 -8.99
N ARG A 79 12.26 7.24 -10.04
CA ARG A 79 13.38 6.61 -10.74
C ARG A 79 14.23 7.65 -11.49
N GLU A 80 13.60 8.64 -12.12
CA GLU A 80 14.29 9.75 -12.78
C GLU A 80 15.05 10.62 -11.78
N GLU A 81 14.42 10.99 -10.67
CA GLU A 81 15.06 11.72 -9.57
C GLU A 81 16.28 10.96 -9.02
N TYR A 82 16.15 9.64 -8.82
CA TYR A 82 17.25 8.80 -8.38
C TYR A 82 18.39 8.74 -9.41
N ARG A 83 18.08 8.70 -10.71
CA ARG A 83 19.09 8.73 -11.78
C ARG A 83 19.81 10.08 -11.86
N ALA A 84 19.11 11.18 -11.61
CA ALA A 84 19.68 12.52 -11.63
C ALA A 84 20.53 12.82 -10.40
N THR A 85 20.09 12.40 -9.21
CA THR A 85 20.69 12.82 -7.93
C THR A 85 21.50 11.72 -7.24
N GLY A 86 21.27 10.45 -7.57
CA GLY A 86 21.82 9.29 -6.85
C GLY A 86 21.21 9.05 -5.46
N ILE A 87 20.26 9.88 -5.01
CA ILE A 87 19.68 9.80 -3.66
C ILE A 87 18.39 8.97 -3.69
N LYS A 88 18.35 7.86 -2.94
CA LYS A 88 17.13 7.05 -2.81
C LYS A 88 16.13 7.77 -1.90
N LYS A 89 14.90 7.98 -2.37
CA LYS A 89 13.80 8.32 -1.47
C LYS A 89 13.59 7.18 -0.48
N ILE A 90 13.89 7.44 0.79
CA ILE A 90 13.65 6.48 1.87
C ILE A 90 12.13 6.37 2.02
N LYS A 91 11.55 5.28 1.53
CA LYS A 91 10.17 4.94 1.87
C LYS A 91 10.13 4.68 3.37
N LYS A 92 9.32 5.44 4.11
CA LYS A 92 9.09 5.20 5.53
C LYS A 92 8.57 3.76 5.64
N LYS A 93 9.33 2.86 6.28
CA LYS A 93 8.82 1.54 6.64
C LYS A 93 7.55 1.78 7.44
N LEU A 94 6.40 1.36 6.92
CA LEU A 94 5.19 1.31 7.73
C LEU A 94 5.53 0.42 8.94
N PRO A 95 5.40 0.90 10.17
CA PRO A 95 5.70 0.09 11.34
C PRO A 95 4.86 -1.18 11.25
N SER A 96 5.52 -2.34 11.11
CA SER A 96 4.89 -3.61 11.43
C SER A 96 4.78 -3.66 12.94
N ASN A 97 3.74 -3.03 13.47
CA ASN A 97 3.27 -3.37 14.81
C ASN A 97 2.60 -4.74 14.67
N VAL A 98 3.43 -5.77 14.78
CA VAL A 98 2.99 -7.11 15.18
C VAL A 98 2.65 -7.05 16.65
#